data_AF-A0A7V4V977-F1
#
_entry.id   AF-A0A7V4V977-F1
#
_cell.length_a   1.000
_cell.length_b   1.000
_cell.length_c   1.000
_cell.angle_alpha   90.00
_cell.angle_beta   90.00
_cell.angle_gamma   90.00
#
_symmetry.space_group_name_H-M   'P 1'
#
loop_
_entity.id
_entity.type
_entity.pdbx_description
1 polymer ?
#
loop_
_entity_poly.entity_id
_entity_poly.type
_entity_poly.pdbx_seq_one_letter_code
_entity_poly.pdbx_strand_id
1 'polypeptide(L)'
;EKILIGNPVNMDGSKNNSIDFIEKFVNKIKNLFPDKEIIFWDERLTSKDAEEIMIKANTSRKKRKNKIDMVAAALILRSYLNSNRLR
;
A
#
# COMPACT_ATOMS: atom_id res chain seq x y z
N GLU A 1 -4.15 -16.51 -8.01
CA GLU A 1 -4.10 -15.60 -6.84
C GLU A 1 -3.03 -14.54 -7.09
N LYS A 2 -3.18 -13.33 -6.53
CA LYS A 2 -2.33 -12.15 -6.83
C LYS A 2 -1.86 -11.51 -5.53
N ILE A 3 -0.66 -10.94 -5.53
CA ILE A 3 -0.11 -10.15 -4.44
C ILE A 3 -0.11 -8.69 -4.86
N LEU A 4 -0.78 -7.84 -4.09
CA LEU A 4 -0.72 -6.40 -4.30
C LEU A 4 0.37 -5.78 -3.41
N ILE A 5 1.19 -4.94 -4.01
CA ILE A 5 2.19 -4.13 -3.33
C ILE A 5 1.93 -2.67 -3.68
N GLY A 6 1.82 -1.83 -2.66
CA GLY A 6 1.71 -0.39 -2.87
C GLY A 6 3.04 0.19 -3.37
N ASN A 7 2.96 1.12 -4.31
CA ASN A 7 4.11 1.83 -4.85
C ASN A 7 4.13 3.28 -4.32
N PRO A 8 5.01 3.62 -3.36
CA PRO A 8 5.18 4.98 -2.86
C PRO A 8 5.98 5.79 -3.88
N VAL A 9 5.28 6.27 -4.89
CA VAL A 9 5.75 7.37 -5.75
C VAL A 9 5.43 8.69 -5.04
N ASN A 10 6.40 9.60 -5.02
CA ASN A 10 6.14 10.95 -4.52
C ASN A 10 5.07 11.63 -5.41
N MET A 11 4.35 12.62 -4.86
CA MET A 11 3.26 13.32 -5.58
C MET A 11 3.74 14.01 -6.87
N ASP A 12 5.03 14.31 -6.98
CA ASP A 12 5.69 14.89 -8.16
C ASP A 12 6.21 13.84 -9.17
N GLY A 13 5.99 12.55 -8.91
CA GLY A 13 6.51 11.45 -9.72
C GLY A 13 8.00 11.15 -9.47
N SER A 14 8.65 11.85 -8.54
CA SER A 14 10.04 11.56 -8.17
C SER A 14 10.14 10.25 -7.40
N LYS A 15 11.26 9.57 -7.61
CA LYS A 15 11.62 8.33 -6.94
C LYS A 15 11.92 8.62 -5.47
N ASN A 16 11.12 8.07 -4.55
CA ASN A 16 11.38 8.20 -3.13
C ASN A 16 12.60 7.34 -2.75
N ASN A 17 13.41 7.75 -1.75
CA ASN A 17 14.59 6.99 -1.27
C ASN A 17 14.25 5.57 -0.77
N SER A 18 12.97 5.21 -0.72
CA SER A 18 12.45 3.90 -0.34
C SER A 18 12.38 2.89 -1.49
N ILE A 19 12.71 3.26 -2.74
CA ILE A 19 12.65 2.34 -3.89
C ILE A 19 13.58 1.14 -3.72
N ASP A 20 14.81 1.34 -3.24
CA ASP A 20 15.75 0.24 -2.99
C ASP A 20 15.20 -0.76 -1.96
N PHE A 21 14.45 -0.27 -0.96
CA PHE A 21 13.81 -1.12 0.04
C PHE A 21 12.68 -1.94 -0.60
N ILE A 22 11.89 -1.33 -1.46
CA ILE A 22 10.77 -1.99 -2.14
C ILE A 22 11.26 -3.02 -3.14
N GLU A 23 12.29 -2.71 -3.93
CA GLU A 23 12.88 -3.69 -4.84
C GLU A 23 13.40 -4.91 -4.09
N LYS A 24 14.11 -4.71 -2.97
CA LYS A 24 14.56 -5.81 -2.10
C LYS A 24 13.39 -6.60 -1.52
N PHE A 25 12.32 -5.91 -1.10
CA PHE A 25 11.12 -6.55 -0.56
C PHE A 25 10.40 -7.39 -1.63
N VAL A 26 10.20 -6.84 -2.82
CA VAL A 26 9.58 -7.51 -3.97
C VAL A 26 10.39 -8.72 -4.36
N ASN A 27 11.72 -8.62 -4.42
CA ASN A 27 12.58 -9.76 -4.75
C ASN A 27 12.46 -10.89 -3.71
N LYS A 28 12.34 -10.56 -2.42
CA LYS A 28 12.05 -11.57 -1.39
C LYS A 28 10.69 -12.23 -1.60
N ILE A 29 9.65 -11.45 -1.89
CA ILE A 29 8.29 -11.97 -2.15
C ILE A 29 8.31 -12.88 -3.38
N LYS A 30 8.97 -12.49 -4.48
CA LYS A 30 9.11 -13.31 -5.68
C LYS A 30 9.81 -14.63 -5.40
N ASN A 31 10.86 -14.63 -4.59
CA ASN A 31 11.57 -15.86 -4.23
C ASN A 31 10.73 -16.79 -3.36
N LEU A 32 9.89 -16.23 -2.47
CA LEU A 32 8.99 -17.01 -1.61
C LEU A 32 7.74 -17.52 -2.34
N PHE A 33 7.28 -16.76 -3.34
CA PHE A 33 6.04 -17.02 -4.06
C PHE A 33 6.25 -16.86 -5.58
N PRO A 34 7.06 -17.72 -6.22
CA PRO A 34 7.43 -17.57 -7.63
C PRO A 34 6.24 -17.69 -8.58
N ASP A 35 5.21 -18.43 -8.19
CA ASP A 35 4.02 -18.69 -9.00
C ASP A 35 2.92 -17.62 -8.85
N LYS A 36 3.15 -16.59 -8.01
CA LYS A 36 2.16 -15.54 -7.74
C LYS A 36 2.48 -14.29 -8.54
N GLU A 37 1.46 -13.77 -9.22
CA GLU A 37 1.54 -12.50 -9.91
C GLU A 37 1.61 -11.35 -8.89
N ILE A 38 2.64 -10.50 -9.01
CA ILE A 38 2.81 -9.29 -8.19
C ILE A 38 2.30 -8.09 -8.98
N ILE A 39 1.35 -7.37 -8.40
CA ILE A 39 0.75 -6.17 -8.97
C ILE A 39 1.15 -4.97 -8.12
N PHE A 40 1.77 -3.98 -8.76
CA PHE A 40 2.03 -2.69 -8.14
C PHE A 40 0.80 -1.79 -8.27
N TRP A 41 0.35 -1.21 -7.16
CA TRP A 41 -0.80 -0.29 -7.12
C TRP A 41 -0.39 1.06 -6.56
N ASP A 42 -0.85 2.14 -7.18
CA ASP A 42 -0.47 3.51 -6.83
C ASP A 42 -1.08 3.94 -5.49
N GLU A 43 -0.24 4.39 -4.55
CA GLU A 43 -0.56 4.74 -3.16
C GLU A 43 -1.01 6.20 -2.95
N ARG A 44 -1.09 7.02 -4.02
CA ARG A 44 -1.25 8.49 -3.93
C ARG A 44 -2.42 9.02 -3.07
N LEU A 45 -3.44 8.21 -2.79
CA LEU A 45 -4.60 8.60 -1.98
C LEU A 45 -4.65 7.92 -0.60
N THR A 46 -3.86 6.86 -0.36
CA THR A 46 -4.15 5.96 0.77
C THR A 46 -3.58 6.43 2.10
N SER A 47 -2.44 7.13 2.12
CA SER A 47 -1.80 7.53 3.39
C SER A 47 -2.56 8.67 4.08
N LYS A 48 -3.02 9.67 3.30
CA LYS A 48 -3.78 10.80 3.83
C LYS A 48 -5.20 10.39 4.25
N ASP A 49 -5.86 9.57 3.44
CA ASP A 49 -7.19 9.02 3.76
C ASP A 49 -7.14 8.06 4.96
N ALA A 50 -6.10 7.23 5.07
CA ALA A 50 -5.89 6.37 6.24
C ALA A 50 -5.69 7.20 7.52
N GLU A 51 -4.91 8.28 7.44
CA GLU A 51 -4.69 9.17 8.58
C GLU A 51 -5.99 9.85 9.02
N GLU A 52 -6.80 10.35 8.08
CA GLU A 52 -8.13 10.92 8.39
C GLU A 52 -9.08 9.90 9.03
N ILE A 53 -9.13 8.66 8.51
CA ILE A 53 -9.94 7.58 9.08
C ILE A 53 -9.48 7.27 10.52
N MET A 54 -8.17 7.23 10.76
CA MET A 54 -7.60 6.93 12.07
C MET A 54 -7.77 8.07 13.08
N ILE A 55 -7.82 9.33 12.62
CA ILE A 55 -8.18 10.50 13.43
C ILE A 55 -9.66 10.42 13.83
N LYS A 56 -10.57 10.13 12.88
CA LYS A 56 -12.01 9.97 13.14
C LYS A 56 -12.32 8.79 14.08
N ALA A 57 -11.50 7.74 14.07
CA ALA A 57 -11.63 6.57 14.94
C ALA A 57 -11.14 6.76 16.39
N ASN A 58 -10.86 8.01 16.82
CA ASN A 58 -10.46 8.42 18.18
C ASN A 58 -9.36 7.57 18.84
N THR A 59 -8.45 7.02 18.03
CA THR A 59 -7.37 6.15 18.50
C THR A 59 -6.18 6.99 18.96
N SER A 60 -5.61 6.68 20.13
CA SER A 60 -4.39 7.34 20.63
C SER A 60 -3.27 7.33 19.57
N ARG A 61 -2.52 8.45 19.42
CA ARG A 61 -1.45 8.62 18.42
C ARG A 61 -0.48 7.42 18.36
N LYS A 62 -0.16 6.83 19.52
CA LYS A 62 0.74 5.66 19.63
C LYS A 62 0.15 4.39 19.01
N LYS A 63 -1.17 4.18 19.11
CA LYS A 63 -1.89 3.07 18.47
C LYS A 63 -2.12 3.31 16.97
N ARG A 64 -2.04 4.57 16.48
CA ARG A 64 -2.20 4.87 15.05
C ARG A 64 -1.05 4.35 14.21
N LYS A 65 0.19 4.54 14.67
CA LYS A 65 1.39 4.17 13.90
C LYS A 65 1.45 2.68 13.55
N ASN A 66 0.95 1.80 14.44
CA ASN A 66 0.93 0.35 14.17
C ASN A 66 -0.25 -0.10 13.31
N LYS A 67 -1.31 0.72 13.21
CA LYS A 67 -2.54 0.37 12.46
C LYS A 67 -2.59 1.04 11.09
N ILE A 68 -1.79 2.08 10.87
CA ILE A 68 -1.81 2.83 9.61
C ILE A 68 -1.44 1.95 8.43
N ASP A 69 -0.45 1.07 8.58
CA ASP A 69 -0.01 0.16 7.51
C ASP A 69 -1.10 -0.85 7.13
N MET A 70 -1.81 -1.40 8.11
CA MET A 70 -2.94 -2.31 7.87
C MET A 70 -4.10 -1.59 7.18
N VAL A 71 -4.41 -0.36 7.61
CA VAL A 71 -5.47 0.45 6.99
C VAL A 71 -5.09 0.82 5.57
N ALA A 72 -3.84 1.24 5.33
CA ALA A 72 -3.33 1.52 4.00
C ALA A 72 -3.42 0.29 3.08
N ALA A 73 -3.00 -0.88 3.54
CA ALA A 73 -3.12 -2.13 2.79
C ALA A 73 -4.58 -2.47 2.43
N ALA A 74 -5.51 -2.29 3.37
CA ALA A 74 -6.94 -2.50 3.13
C ALA A 74 -7.51 -1.50 2.10
N LEU A 75 -7.06 -0.23 2.15
CA LEU A 75 -7.47 0.79 1.19
C LEU A 75 -6.93 0.51 -0.21
N ILE A 76 -5.67 0.09 -0.33
CA ILE A 76 -5.05 -0.35 -1.59
C ILE A 76 -5.87 -1.50 -2.20
N LEU A 77 -6.16 -2.53 -1.41
CA LEU A 77 -6.96 -3.67 -1.87
C LEU A 77 -8.35 -3.25 -2.33
N ARG A 78 -9.04 -2.41 -1.53
CA ARG A 78 -10.37 -1.89 -1.88
C ARG A 78 -10.35 -1.10 -3.19
N SER A 79 -9.34 -0.25 -3.38
CA SER A 79 -9.16 0.55 -4.59
C SER A 79 -8.98 -0.34 -5.83
N TYR A 80 -8.12 -1.35 -5.73
CA TYR A 80 -7.90 -2.32 -6.80
C TYR A 80 -9.13 -3.18 -7.13
N LEU A 81 -9.89 -3.61 -6.13
CA LEU A 81 -11.12 -4.37 -6.37
C LEU A 81 -12.19 -3.51 -7.05
N ASN A 82 -12.30 -2.23 -6.66
CA ASN A 82 -13.25 -1.30 -7.27
C ASN A 82 -12.90 -0.96 -8.73
N SER A 83 -11.61 -0.80 -9.06
CA SER A 83 -11.18 -0.51 -10.43
C SER A 83 -11.45 -1.66 -11.39
N ASN A 84 -11.36 -2.91 -10.91
CA ASN A 84 -11.69 -4.10 -11.69
C ASN A 84 -13.20 -4.35 -11.80
N ARG A 85 -14.02 -3.78 -10.91
CA ARG A 85 -15.49 -3.93 -10.95
C ARG A 85 -16.18 -2.99 -11.95
N LEU A 86 -15.45 -1.99 -12.45
CA LEU A 86 -15.91 -1.01 -13.43
C LEU A 86 -15.50 -1.38 -14.87
N ARG A 87 -15.04 -2.61 -15.09
CA ARG A 87 -14.75 -3.18 -16.42
C ARG A 87 -15.68 -4.33 -16.73
#